data_AF-A0A3P8WMQ9-F1
#
_entry.id   AF-A0A3P8WMQ9-F1
#
_cell.length_a   1.000
_cell.length_b   1.000
_cell.length_c   1.000
_cell.angle_alpha   90.00
_cell.angle_beta   90.00
_cell.angle_gamma   90.00
#
_symmetry.space_group_name_H-M   'P 1'
#
loop_
_entity.id
_entity.type
_entity.pdbx_description
1 polymer ?
#
loop_
_entity_poly.entity_id
_entity_poly.type
_entity_poly.pdbx_seq_one_letter_code
_entity_poly.pdbx_strand_id
1 'polypeptide(L)' 'SPTGPGTNNPNANLMLASASFDSTVRLWDVERGVCIHTLTRHQEPVYSVAFSPDGRHLASGSFDKCVHIWNTQVYNKNQ' A
#
# COMPACT_ATOMS: atom_id res chain seq x y z
N SER A 1 -8.44 -29.90 -4.72
CA SER A 1 -9.25 -28.67 -4.81
C SER A 1 -9.88 -28.38 -3.46
N PRO A 2 -9.65 -27.23 -2.83
CA PRO A 2 -10.47 -26.81 -1.71
C PRO A 2 -11.72 -26.07 -2.21
N THR A 3 -12.82 -26.40 -1.57
CA THR A 3 -14.21 -26.00 -1.81
C THR A 3 -14.65 -24.93 -0.82
N GLY A 4 -15.40 -23.93 -1.28
CA GLY A 4 -16.31 -23.14 -0.44
C GLY A 4 -16.11 -21.60 -0.52
N PRO A 5 -17.16 -20.81 -0.78
CA PRO A 5 -17.13 -19.36 -0.62
C PRO A 5 -17.36 -19.06 0.87
N GLY A 6 -16.34 -18.62 1.61
CA GLY A 6 -16.53 -18.54 3.07
C GLY A 6 -15.42 -17.98 3.95
N THR A 7 -14.46 -17.21 3.43
CA THR A 7 -13.58 -16.41 4.31
C THR A 7 -13.53 -14.97 3.83
N ASN A 8 -14.71 -14.33 3.72
CA ASN A 8 -14.77 -12.88 3.81
C ASN A 8 -14.44 -12.57 5.28
N ASN A 9 -13.16 -12.36 5.58
CA ASN A 9 -12.74 -11.77 6.83
C ASN A 9 -13.05 -10.26 6.70
N PRO A 10 -14.14 -9.73 7.29
CA PRO A 10 -14.51 -8.33 7.13
C PRO A 10 -13.49 -7.35 7.74
N ASN A 11 -12.48 -7.88 8.44
CA ASN A 11 -11.37 -7.11 9.01
C ASN A 11 -10.09 -7.21 8.18
N ALA A 12 -10.06 -7.99 7.09
CA ALA A 12 -8.96 -7.96 6.14
C ALA A 12 -9.15 -6.72 5.27
N ASN A 13 -8.71 -5.56 5.77
CA ASN A 13 -8.67 -4.34 4.96
C ASN A 13 -7.81 -4.62 3.73
N LEU A 14 -8.46 -4.83 2.58
CA LEU A 14 -7.78 -5.11 1.33
C LEU A 14 -7.19 -3.78 0.86
N MET A 15 -5.91 -3.59 1.16
CA MET A 15 -5.20 -2.36 0.83
C MET A 15 -4.33 -2.59 -0.42
N LEU A 16 -4.44 -1.70 -1.40
CA LEU A 16 -3.53 -1.65 -2.54
C LEU A 16 -2.53 -0.51 -2.36
N ALA A 17 -1.36 -0.66 -2.99
CA ALA A 17 -0.37 0.37 -3.12
C ALA A 17 0.00 0.57 -4.59
N SER A 18 0.25 1.83 -4.97
CA SER A 18 0.73 2.17 -6.31
C SER A 18 1.88 3.16 -6.24
N ALA A 19 2.89 2.97 -7.08
CA ALA A 19 3.95 3.92 -7.36
C ALA A 19 3.58 4.80 -8.56
N SER A 20 4.12 6.01 -8.64
CA SER A 20 3.83 6.96 -9.71
C SER A 20 5.01 7.86 -10.04
N PHE A 21 5.05 8.35 -11.29
CA PHE A 21 6.04 9.31 -11.75
C PHE A 21 5.80 10.74 -11.20
N ASP A 22 4.67 10.97 -10.53
CA ASP A 22 4.43 12.20 -9.75
C ASP A 22 5.21 12.23 -8.42
N SER A 23 6.17 11.32 -8.23
CA SER A 23 6.99 11.15 -7.02
C SER A 23 6.21 10.69 -5.78
N THR A 24 4.97 10.18 -5.96
CA THR A 24 4.14 9.72 -4.85
C THR A 24 3.97 8.21 -4.81
N VAL A 25 3.72 7.71 -3.60
CA VAL A 25 3.12 6.38 -3.36
C VAL A 25 1.72 6.60 -2.84
N ARG A 26 0.72 5.88 -3.35
CA ARG A 26 -0.67 5.98 -2.90
C ARG A 26 -1.14 4.67 -2.31
N LEU A 27 -1.90 4.77 -1.21
CA LEU A 27 -2.57 3.66 -0.56
C LEU A 27 -4.07 3.78 -0.82
N TRP A 28 -4.70 2.64 -1.11
CA TRP A 28 -6.09 2.56 -1.53
C TRP A 28 -6.86 1.59 -0.67
N ASP A 29 -8.06 1.99 -0.26
CA ASP A 29 -9.09 1.07 0.22
C ASP A 29 -9.76 0.46 -1.01
N VAL A 30 -9.59 -0.85 -1.20
CA VAL A 30 -10.11 -1.55 -2.39
C VAL A 30 -11.62 -1.71 -2.34
N GLU A 31 -12.20 -1.91 -1.16
CA GLU A 31 -13.64 -2.10 -1.02
C GLU A 31 -14.40 -0.83 -1.39
N ARG A 32 -13.89 0.32 -0.94
CA ARG A 32 -14.47 1.64 -1.19
C ARG A 32 -14.01 2.24 -2.52
N GLY A 33 -12.91 1.73 -3.08
CA GLY A 33 -12.31 2.25 -4.32
C GLY A 33 -11.73 3.66 -4.17
N VAL A 34 -11.28 4.03 -2.97
CA VAL A 34 -10.80 5.40 -2.68
C VAL A 34 -9.34 5.41 -2.26
N CYS A 35 -8.63 6.47 -2.66
CA CYS A 35 -7.29 6.75 -2.17
C CYS A 35 -7.38 7.23 -0.71
N ILE A 36 -6.83 6.47 0.22
CA ILE A 36 -6.86 6.80 1.65
C ILE A 36 -5.65 7.63 2.08
N HIS A 37 -4.49 7.42 1.45
CA HIS A 37 -3.27 8.17 1.75
C HIS A 37 -2.40 8.38 0.52
N THR A 38 -1.75 9.55 0.46
CA THR A 38 -0.69 9.88 -0.50
C THR A 38 0.59 10.16 0.27
N LEU A 39 1.64 9.41 -0.03
CA LEU A 39 2.93 9.43 0.63
C LEU A 39 3.91 10.21 -0.27
N THR A 40 4.38 11.36 0.20
CA THR A 40 5.04 12.40 -0.63
C THR A 40 6.52 12.61 -0.28
N ARG A 41 7.19 11.59 0.27
CA ARG A 41 8.57 11.73 0.75
C ARG A 41 9.61 11.68 -0.38
N HIS A 42 9.33 10.94 -1.45
CA HIS A 42 10.24 10.86 -2.59
C HIS A 42 10.31 12.19 -3.31
N GLN A 43 11.50 12.55 -3.80
CA GLN A 43 11.74 13.81 -4.53
C GLN A 43 11.74 13.62 -6.05
N GLU A 44 11.71 12.37 -6.50
CA GLU A 44 11.78 11.97 -7.90
C GLU A 44 10.83 10.78 -8.15
N PRO A 45 10.56 10.42 -9.43
CA PRO A 45 9.64 9.34 -9.80
C PRO A 45 9.84 8.04 -9.01
N VAL A 46 8.72 7.46 -8.56
CA VAL A 46 8.70 6.16 -7.88
C VAL A 46 8.44 5.08 -8.93
N TYR A 47 9.29 4.05 -8.96
CA TYR A 47 9.21 2.98 -9.97
C TYR A 47 8.61 1.69 -9.44
N SER A 48 8.71 1.45 -8.13
CA SER A 48 8.31 0.18 -7.55
C SER A 48 7.77 0.33 -6.15
N VAL A 49 6.85 -0.58 -5.82
CA VAL A 49 6.29 -0.79 -4.49
C VAL A 49 6.21 -2.29 -4.20
N ALA A 50 6.47 -2.69 -2.96
CA ALA A 50 6.34 -4.07 -2.51
C ALA A 50 5.91 -4.14 -1.05
N PHE A 51 4.84 -4.89 -0.77
CA PHE A 51 4.44 -5.19 0.60
C PHE A 51 5.35 -6.25 1.22
N SER A 52 5.59 -6.14 2.52
CA SER A 52 6.12 -7.27 3.30
C SER A 52 5.11 -8.43 3.31
N PRO A 53 5.57 -9.68 3.49
CA PRO A 53 4.67 -10.84 3.55
C PRO A 53 3.60 -10.75 4.64
N ASP A 54 3.87 -10.01 5.72
CA ASP A 54 2.93 -9.76 6.82
C ASP A 54 2.02 -8.54 6.60
N GLY A 55 2.19 -7.83 5.47
CA GLY A 55 1.41 -6.64 5.10
C GLY A 55 1.63 -5.40 5.96
N ARG A 56 2.52 -5.45 6.97
CA ARG A 56 2.76 -4.34 7.93
C ARG A 56 3.69 -3.27 7.41
N HIS A 57 4.47 -3.59 6.39
CA HIS A 57 5.42 -2.70 5.79
C HIS A 57 5.22 -2.62 4.29
N LEU A 58 5.49 -1.44 3.74
CA LEU A 58 5.59 -1.21 2.31
C LEU A 58 6.98 -0.65 2.02
N ALA A 59 7.68 -1.22 1.05
CA ALA A 59 8.89 -0.64 0.49
C ALA A 59 8.56 0.10 -0.81
N SER A 60 9.17 1.25 -1.03
CA SER A 60 9.12 1.97 -2.31
C SER A 60 10.52 2.40 -2.76
N GLY A 61 10.79 2.27 -4.06
CA GLY A 61 12.06 2.67 -4.70
C GLY A 61 11.85 3.78 -5.73
N SER A 62 12.72 4.79 -5.70
CA SER A 62 12.63 5.98 -6.55
C SER A 62 13.96 6.29 -7.26
N PHE A 63 13.88 7.12 -8.30
CA PHE A 63 15.03 7.72 -8.96
C PHE A 63 15.86 8.65 -8.03
N ASP A 64 15.31 9.08 -6.90
CA ASP A 64 16.01 9.88 -5.87
C ASP A 64 17.14 9.12 -5.14
N LYS A 65 17.44 7.90 -5.61
CA LYS A 65 18.48 6.98 -5.10
C LYS A 65 18.17 6.47 -3.69
N CYS A 66 16.93 6.63 -3.22
CA CYS A 66 16.50 6.19 -1.90
C CYS A 66 15.42 5.10 -1.98
N VAL A 67 15.40 4.27 -0.93
CA VAL A 67 14.28 3.38 -0.61
C VAL A 67 13.60 3.92 0.64
N HIS A 68 12.27 3.90 0.66
CA HIS A 68 11.47 4.25 1.84
C HIS A 68 10.66 3.07 2.31
N ILE A 69 10.67 2.86 3.64
CA ILE A 69 9.86 1.86 4.31
C ILE A 69 8.74 2.59 5.06
N TRP A 70 7.51 2.18 4.80
CA TRP A 70 6.30 2.75 5.37
C TRP A 70 5.67 1.73 6.31
N ASN A 71 5.27 2.16 7.51
CA ASN A 71 4.42 1.34 8.38
C ASN A 71 2.98 1.48 7.89
N THR A 72 2.35 0.39 7.48
CA THR A 72 0.99 0.41 6.92
C THR A 72 -0.08 0.35 8.00
N GLN A 73 0.26 -0.14 9.19
CA GLN A 73 -0.68 -0.30 10.29
C GLN A 73 -1.20 1.03 10.84
N VAL A 74 -0.44 2.10 10.67
CA VAL A 74 -0.89 3.45 11.07
C VAL A 74 -2.01 3.98 10.18
N TYR A 75 -2.14 3.45 8.96
CA TYR A 75 -3.17 3.82 7.99
C TYR A 75 -4.40 2.90 8.07
N ASN A 76 -4.24 1.70 8.62
CA ASN A 76 -5.34 0.73 8.82
C ASN A 76 -6.18 1.00 10.09
N LYS A 77 -5.86 2.02 10.89
CA LYS A 77 -6.43 2.23 12.24
C LYS A 77 -7.64 3.17 12.32
N ASN A 78 -8.17 3.65 11.19
CA ASN A 78 -9.29 4.59 11.18
C ASN A 78 -10.62 3.95 10.74
N GLN A 79 -10.97 2.81 11.35
CA GLN A 79 -12.37 2.42 11.56
C GLN A 79 -12.73 2.73 13.02
#